data_AF-A0AA91KK32-F1
#
_entry.id   AF-A0AA91KK32-F1
#
_cell.length_a   1.000
_cell.length_b   1.000
_cell.length_c   1.000
_cell.angle_alpha   90.00
_cell.angle_beta   90.00
_cell.angle_gamma   90.00
#
_symmetry.space_group_name_H-M   'P 1'
#
loop_
_entity.id
_entity.type
_entity.pdbx_description
1 polymer ?
#
loop_
_entity_poly.entity_id
_entity_poly.type
_entity_poly.pdbx_seq_one_letter_code
_entity_poly.pdbx_strand_id
1 'polypeptide(L)'
;MSHLTDLPTWAAFVVCGLVLLGAAIALIGSVGLLRLPDFYTRLHAPTLATSGGVILICTASMVCFAVLQNRWVFHEVLIVVFVIMTTPVTLMLLGQAALYRDRVEERRGVPLKQKPLREEISEDTEE
;
A
#
# COMPACT_ATOMS: atom_id res chain seq x y z
N MET A 1 1.87 36.83 7.94
CA MET A 1 1.09 35.98 7.02
C MET A 1 1.60 36.08 5.58
N SER A 2 2.91 36.25 5.36
CA SER A 2 3.54 36.54 4.05
C SER A 2 4.59 35.50 3.63
N HIS A 3 4.63 34.32 4.27
CA HIS A 3 5.58 33.25 3.92
C HIS A 3 5.14 32.41 2.72
N LEU A 4 3.91 32.57 2.22
CA LEU A 4 3.37 31.85 1.07
C LEU A 4 3.60 32.59 -0.26
N THR A 5 4.00 33.87 -0.21
CA THR A 5 4.26 34.71 -1.39
C THR A 5 5.67 34.56 -1.96
N ASP A 6 6.60 33.93 -1.22
CA ASP A 6 7.96 33.61 -1.69
C ASP A 6 8.01 32.29 -2.48
N LEU A 7 6.90 31.55 -2.56
CA LEU A 7 6.79 30.38 -3.42
C LEU A 7 6.74 30.84 -4.88
N PRO A 8 7.67 30.37 -5.73
CA PRO A 8 7.55 30.54 -7.16
C PRO A 8 6.20 29.96 -7.61
N THR A 9 5.40 30.76 -8.30
CA THR A 9 4.05 30.37 -8.75
C THR A 9 4.07 29.10 -9.60
N TRP A 10 5.12 28.89 -10.38
CA TRP A 10 5.34 27.68 -11.16
C TRP A 10 5.46 26.42 -10.29
N ALA A 11 6.13 26.51 -9.13
CA ALA A 11 6.28 25.39 -8.20
C ALA A 11 4.93 25.04 -7.54
N ALA A 12 4.13 26.06 -7.20
CA ALA A 12 2.78 25.85 -6.66
C ALA A 12 1.87 25.09 -7.63
N PHE A 13 1.91 25.39 -8.93
CA PHE A 13 1.14 24.66 -9.95
C PHE A 13 1.61 23.20 -10.07
N VAL A 14 2.91 22.95 -10.06
CA VAL A 14 3.47 21.58 -10.11
C VAL A 14 3.02 20.77 -8.89
N VAL A 15 3.17 21.32 -7.68
CA VAL A 15 2.77 20.65 -6.44
C VAL A 15 1.26 20.36 -6.43
N CYS A 16 0.42 21.34 -6.79
CA CYS A 16 -1.02 21.12 -6.91
C CYS A 16 -1.35 19.99 -7.91
N GLY A 17 -0.69 19.98 -9.07
CA GLY A 17 -0.86 18.94 -10.08
C GLY A 17 -0.52 17.55 -9.54
N LEU A 18 0.63 17.40 -8.89
CA LEU A 18 1.05 16.12 -8.31
C LEU A 18 0.10 15.66 -7.18
N VAL A 19 -0.31 16.56 -6.29
CA VAL A 19 -1.23 16.23 -5.18
C VAL A 19 -2.60 15.83 -5.71
N LEU A 20 -3.16 16.54 -6.69
CA LEU A 20 -4.44 16.19 -7.30
C LEU A 20 -4.39 14.83 -7.99
N LEU A 21 -3.30 14.56 -8.72
CA LEU A 21 -3.12 13.29 -9.41
C LEU A 21 -2.93 12.15 -8.41
N GLY A 22 -2.16 12.37 -7.35
CA GLY A 22 -2.01 11.41 -6.25
C GLY A 22 -3.32 11.14 -5.51
N ALA A 23 -4.12 12.18 -5.24
CA ALA A 23 -5.43 12.07 -4.61
C ALA A 23 -6.44 11.33 -5.52
N ALA A 24 -6.42 11.58 -6.83
CA ALA A 24 -7.25 10.86 -7.78
C ALA A 24 -6.91 9.35 -7.80
N ILE A 25 -5.63 8.99 -7.80
CA ILE A 25 -5.19 7.58 -7.71
C ILE A 25 -5.65 6.96 -6.37
N ALA A 26 -5.48 7.67 -5.26
CA ALA A 26 -5.93 7.20 -3.95
C ALA A 26 -7.45 6.98 -3.90
N LEU A 27 -8.23 7.88 -4.52
CA LEU A 27 -9.68 7.75 -4.66
C LEU A 27 -10.04 6.52 -5.50
N ILE A 28 -9.39 6.32 -6.65
CA ILE A 28 -9.62 5.15 -7.52
C ILE A 28 -9.30 3.86 -6.77
N GLY A 29 -8.20 3.79 -6.02
CA GLY A 29 -7.86 2.60 -5.25
C GLY A 29 -8.83 2.33 -4.09
N SER A 30 -9.33 3.38 -3.43
CA SER A 30 -10.38 3.25 -2.39
C SER A 30 -11.71 2.75 -2.99
N VAL A 31 -12.12 3.29 -4.14
CA VAL A 31 -13.29 2.82 -4.88
C VAL A 31 -13.10 1.37 -5.37
N GLY A 32 -11.90 1.03 -5.83
CA GLY A 32 -11.53 -0.34 -6.21
C GLY A 32 -11.68 -1.32 -5.04
N LEU A 33 -11.24 -0.93 -3.84
CA LEU A 33 -11.42 -1.76 -2.64
C LEU A 33 -12.91 -2.02 -2.35
N LEU A 34 -13.80 -1.05 -2.56
CA LEU A 34 -15.24 -1.21 -2.32
C LEU A 34 -15.93 -2.09 -3.38
N ARG A 35 -15.51 -2.00 -4.65
CA ARG A 35 -16.23 -2.56 -5.80
C ARG A 35 -15.85 -3.98 -6.18
N LEU A 36 -14.66 -4.47 -5.83
CA LEU A 36 -14.21 -5.81 -6.24
C LEU A 36 -14.84 -6.94 -5.40
N PRO A 37 -15.18 -8.11 -5.99
CA PRO A 37 -15.89 -9.19 -5.29
C PRO A 37 -14.99 -10.15 -4.49
N ASP A 38 -13.68 -10.22 -4.77
CA ASP A 38 -12.75 -11.16 -4.14
C ASP A 38 -11.72 -10.43 -3.25
N PHE A 39 -11.43 -10.95 -2.06
CA PHE A 39 -10.52 -10.33 -1.09
C PHE A 39 -9.09 -10.15 -1.64
N TYR A 40 -8.61 -11.08 -2.46
CA TYR A 40 -7.27 -10.98 -3.05
C TYR A 40 -7.16 -9.89 -4.10
N THR A 41 -8.17 -9.80 -4.96
CA THR A 41 -8.23 -8.73 -5.96
C THR A 41 -8.46 -7.37 -5.29
N ARG A 42 -9.15 -7.34 -4.15
CA ARG A 42 -9.24 -6.16 -3.27
C ARG A 42 -7.92 -5.75 -2.63
N LEU A 43 -6.91 -6.61 -2.47
CA LEU A 43 -5.60 -6.23 -1.91
C LEU A 43 -4.72 -5.50 -2.94
N HIS A 44 -4.93 -5.75 -4.24
CA HIS A 44 -4.21 -5.05 -5.30
C HIS A 44 -4.61 -3.57 -5.40
N ALA A 45 -5.90 -3.25 -5.22
CA ALA A 45 -6.40 -1.87 -5.35
C ALA A 45 -5.78 -0.89 -4.32
N PRO A 46 -5.68 -1.21 -3.02
CA PRO A 46 -4.95 -0.43 -2.02
C PRO A 46 -3.46 -0.35 -2.35
N THR A 47 -2.83 -1.45 -2.77
CA THR A 47 -1.39 -1.45 -3.09
C THR A 47 -1.06 -0.46 -4.20
N LEU A 48 -1.89 -0.40 -5.24
CA LEU A 48 -1.80 0.59 -6.32
C LEU A 48 -2.03 2.02 -5.83
N ALA A 49 -2.98 2.24 -4.91
CA ALA A 49 -3.18 3.55 -4.29
C ALA A 49 -1.97 4.01 -3.46
N THR A 50 -1.36 3.12 -2.68
CA THR A 50 -0.18 3.48 -1.88
C THR A 50 1.05 3.69 -2.75
N SER A 51 1.34 2.79 -3.69
CA SER A 51 2.53 2.91 -4.54
C SER A 51 2.44 4.05 -5.56
N GLY A 52 1.26 4.35 -6.10
CA GLY A 52 1.08 5.49 -7.01
C GLY A 52 0.78 6.79 -6.26
N GLY A 53 -0.31 6.80 -5.50
CA GLY A 53 -0.86 8.02 -4.89
C GLY A 53 0.01 8.61 -3.79
N VAL A 54 0.41 7.78 -2.82
CA VAL A 54 1.26 8.26 -1.69
C VAL A 54 2.64 8.66 -2.19
N ILE A 55 3.24 7.90 -3.13
CA ILE A 55 4.53 8.30 -3.72
C ILE A 55 4.42 9.64 -4.43
N LEU A 56 3.37 9.89 -5.22
CA LEU A 56 3.17 11.19 -5.88
C LEU A 56 3.03 12.33 -4.86
N ILE A 57 2.24 12.14 -3.81
CA ILE A 57 2.04 13.14 -2.76
C ILE A 57 3.36 13.39 -2.01
N CYS A 58 4.15 12.36 -1.74
CA CYS A 58 5.47 12.48 -1.14
C CYS A 58 6.45 13.23 -2.04
N THR A 59 6.47 12.94 -3.34
CA THR A 59 7.27 13.71 -4.30
C THR A 59 6.83 15.18 -4.33
N ALA A 60 5.52 15.44 -4.30
CA ALA A 60 4.99 16.81 -4.24
C ALA A 60 5.42 17.55 -2.97
N SER A 61 5.35 16.89 -1.81
CA SER A 61 5.86 17.43 -0.54
C SER A 61 7.36 17.71 -0.66
N MET A 62 8.17 16.76 -1.13
CA MET A 62 9.61 16.94 -1.29
C MET A 62 9.97 18.13 -2.18
N VAL A 63 9.23 18.36 -3.28
CA VAL A 63 9.38 19.53 -4.16
C VAL A 63 8.96 20.82 -3.45
N CYS A 64 7.85 20.81 -2.73
CA CYS A 64 7.39 21.97 -1.93
C CYS A 64 8.45 22.38 -0.91
N PHE A 65 9.02 21.42 -0.16
CA PHE A 65 10.02 21.67 0.86
C PHE A 65 11.37 22.11 0.30
N ALA A 66 11.80 21.57 -0.84
CA ALA A 66 12.99 22.02 -1.54
C ALA A 66 12.93 23.51 -1.89
N VAL A 67 11.72 24.05 -2.06
CA VAL A 67 11.47 25.45 -2.41
C VAL A 67 11.26 26.34 -1.18
N LEU A 68 10.61 25.86 -0.11
CA LEU A 68 10.26 26.69 1.06
C LEU A 68 11.36 26.84 2.12
N GLN A 69 12.20 25.84 2.38
CA GLN A 69 13.02 25.82 3.60
C GLN A 69 14.40 25.19 3.36
N ASN A 70 15.43 26.04 3.31
CA ASN A 70 16.86 25.66 3.40
C ASN A 70 17.26 25.11 4.80
N ARG A 71 16.32 24.53 5.56
CA ARG A 71 16.51 24.01 6.91
C ARG A 71 15.93 22.61 7.02
N TRP A 72 16.67 21.72 7.68
CA TRP A 72 16.45 20.28 7.67
C TRP A 72 15.14 19.89 8.37
N VAL A 73 14.14 19.51 7.57
CA VAL A 73 12.79 19.12 8.02
C VAL A 73 12.73 17.61 8.28
N PHE A 74 13.43 17.15 9.32
CA PHE A 74 13.45 15.73 9.69
C PHE A 74 12.06 15.15 9.98
N HIS A 75 11.13 15.97 10.50
CA HIS A 75 9.79 15.52 10.89
C HIS A 75 8.95 15.05 9.71
N GLU A 76 9.01 15.74 8.57
CA GLU A 76 8.17 15.42 7.42
C GLU A 76 8.62 14.14 6.71
N VAL A 77 9.94 14.01 6.52
CA VAL A 77 10.56 12.79 6.00
C VAL A 77 10.24 11.60 6.92
N LEU A 78 10.29 11.79 8.24
CA LEU A 78 9.96 10.75 9.20
C LEU A 78 8.51 10.27 9.06
N ILE A 79 7.54 11.20 8.94
CA ILE A 79 6.13 10.85 8.74
C ILE A 79 5.94 10.06 7.44
N VAL A 80 6.53 10.53 6.34
CA VAL A 80 6.44 9.88 5.03
C VAL A 80 7.01 8.46 5.07
N VAL A 81 8.23 8.31 5.60
CA VAL A 81 8.90 7.00 5.70
C VAL A 81 8.08 6.06 6.59
N PHE A 82 7.56 6.55 7.70
CA PHE A 82 6.78 5.74 8.64
C PHE A 82 5.46 5.26 8.02
N VAL A 83 4.75 6.13 7.29
CA VAL A 83 3.51 5.77 6.59
C VAL A 83 3.79 4.75 5.48
N ILE A 84 4.83 4.97 4.67
CA ILE A 84 5.21 4.06 3.57
C ILE A 84 5.67 2.71 4.10
N MET A 85 6.29 2.63 5.29
CA MET A 85 6.65 1.36 5.93
C MET A 85 5.46 0.66 6.59
N THR A 86 4.60 1.42 7.26
CA THR A 86 3.46 0.85 8.02
C THR A 86 2.46 0.21 7.08
N THR A 87 2.14 0.88 5.97
CA THR A 87 1.11 0.43 5.03
C THR A 87 1.35 -0.97 4.43
N PRO A 88 2.54 -1.31 3.87
CA PRO A 88 2.81 -2.64 3.34
C PRO A 88 2.87 -3.71 4.45
N VAL A 89 3.41 -3.37 5.63
CA VAL A 89 3.46 -4.31 6.77
C VAL A 89 2.05 -4.68 7.20
N THR A 90 1.18 -3.68 7.42
CA THR A 90 -0.23 -3.93 7.75
C THR A 90 -0.94 -4.72 6.66
N LEU A 91 -0.68 -4.43 5.38
CA LEU A 91 -1.29 -5.15 4.27
C LEU A 91 -0.85 -6.62 4.19
N MET A 92 0.43 -6.91 4.42
CA MET A 92 0.95 -8.29 4.46
C MET A 92 0.31 -9.09 5.60
N LEU A 93 0.24 -8.50 6.80
CA LEU A 93 -0.41 -9.13 7.95
C LEU A 93 -1.90 -9.36 7.72
N LEU A 94 -2.59 -8.39 7.11
CA LEU A 94 -3.99 -8.51 6.75
C LEU A 94 -4.23 -9.61 5.71
N GLY A 95 -3.33 -9.73 4.72
CA GLY A 95 -3.36 -10.82 3.75
C GLY A 95 -3.16 -12.20 4.38
N GLN A 96 -2.25 -12.34 5.33
CA GLN A 96 -2.07 -13.59 6.08
C GLN A 96 -3.26 -13.91 6.98
N ALA A 97 -3.86 -12.92 7.64
CA ALA A 97 -5.06 -13.10 8.46
C ALA A 97 -6.27 -13.53 7.61
N ALA A 98 -6.44 -12.94 6.42
CA ALA A 98 -7.48 -13.32 5.49
C ALA A 98 -7.29 -14.73 4.94
N LEU A 99 -6.05 -15.09 4.59
CA LEU A 99 -5.65 -16.46 4.25
C LEU A 99 -6.04 -17.47 5.32
N TYR A 100 -5.70 -17.16 6.57
CA TYR A 100 -5.99 -18.02 7.70
C TYR A 100 -7.49 -18.18 7.90
N ARG A 101 -8.26 -17.08 7.78
CA ARG A 101 -9.72 -17.12 7.86
C ARG A 101 -10.34 -17.98 6.75
N ASP A 102 -9.89 -17.82 5.51
CA ASP A 102 -10.42 -18.57 4.36
C ASP A 102 -10.10 -20.07 4.44
N ARG A 103 -8.95 -20.42 5.06
CA ARG A 103 -8.57 -21.82 5.39
C ARG A 103 -9.44 -22.43 6.48
N VAL A 104 -9.85 -21.64 7.49
CA VAL A 104 -10.71 -22.09 8.59
C VAL A 104 -12.18 -22.21 8.14
N GLU A 105 -12.60 -21.37 7.21
CA GLU A 105 -13.97 -21.33 6.68
C GLU A 105 -14.22 -22.33 5.52
N GLU A 106 -13.23 -23.18 5.20
CA GLU A 106 -13.27 -24.27 4.20
C GLU A 106 -13.87 -23.86 2.83
N ARG A 107 -13.61 -22.62 2.38
CA ARG A 107 -14.09 -22.15 1.08
C ARG A 107 -13.30 -22.83 -0.06
N ARG A 108 -14.07 -23.43 -0.99
CA ARG A 108 -13.59 -24.16 -2.17
C ARG A 108 -12.55 -23.36 -2.98
N GLY A 109 -11.32 -23.89 -3.08
CA GLY A 109 -10.30 -23.38 -4.02
C GLY A 109 -8.87 -23.36 -3.48
N VAL A 110 -8.67 -23.63 -2.19
CA VAL A 110 -7.33 -23.55 -1.60
C VAL A 110 -6.54 -24.84 -1.89
N PRO A 111 -5.31 -24.76 -2.47
CA PRO A 111 -4.50 -25.95 -2.69
C PRO A 111 -4.28 -26.63 -1.34
N LEU A 112 -4.75 -27.87 -1.25
CA LEU A 112 -4.60 -28.72 -0.08
C LEU A 112 -3.11 -28.86 0.19
N LYS A 113 -2.72 -28.74 1.46
CA LYS A 113 -1.37 -29.07 1.91
C LYS A 113 -1.11 -30.50 1.43
N GLN A 114 -0.26 -30.66 0.43
CA GLN A 114 0.08 -31.96 -0.11
C GLN A 114 0.62 -32.78 1.06
N LYS A 115 -0.09 -33.88 1.38
CA LYS A 115 0.31 -34.80 2.44
C LYS A 115 1.76 -35.19 2.13
N PRO A 116 2.72 -34.99 3.05
CA PRO A 116 4.09 -35.35 2.77
C PRO A 116 4.12 -36.85 2.45
N LEU A 117 4.75 -37.21 1.33
CA LEU A 117 4.98 -38.57 0.80
C LEU A 117 5.83 -39.46 1.75
N ARG A 118 5.84 -39.16 3.04
CA ARG A 118 6.52 -39.93 4.08
C ARG A 118 5.55 -40.81 4.86
N GLU A 119 4.25 -40.50 4.83
CA GLU A 119 3.22 -41.36 5.45
C GLU A 119 2.78 -42.51 4.53
N GLU A 120 2.75 -42.31 3.20
CA GLU A 120 2.37 -43.36 2.24
C GLU A 120 3.39 -44.51 2.19
N ILE A 121 4.68 -44.22 2.37
CA ILE A 121 5.74 -45.24 2.34
C ILE A 121 5.76 -46.08 3.63
N SER A 122 5.31 -45.53 4.77
CA SER A 122 5.20 -46.31 6.01
C SER A 122 3.98 -47.24 6.04
N GLU A 123 2.92 -46.90 5.31
CA GLU A 123 1.68 -47.70 5.27
C GLU A 123 1.85 -48.94 4.38
N ASP A 124 2.56 -48.82 3.24
CA ASP A 124 2.88 -49.94 2.34
C ASP A 124 3.97 -50.90 2.88
N THR A 125 4.66 -50.55 3.98
CA THR A 125 5.70 -51.42 4.58
C THR A 125 5.15 -52.23 5.77
N GLU A 126 3.92 -51.95 6.23
CA GLU A 126 3.29 -52.63 7.36
C GLU A 126 2.18 -53.64 6.97
N GLU A 127 1.87 -53.85 5.68
CA GLU A 127 1.07 -54.98 5.15
C GLU A 127 1.95 -56.11 4.58
#